data_AF-A0A7J2RFW7-F1
#
_entry.id   AF-A0A7J2RFW7-F1
#
_cell.length_a   1.000
_cell.length_b   1.000
_cell.length_c   1.000
_cell.angle_alpha   90.00
_cell.angle_beta   90.00
_cell.angle_gamma   90.00
#
_symmetry.space_group_name_H-M   'P 1'
#
loop_
_entity.id
_entity.type
_entity.pdbx_description
1 polymer ?
#
loop_
_entity_poly.entity_id
_entity_poly.type
_entity_poly.pdbx_seq_one_letter_code
_entity_poly.pdbx_strand_id
1 'polypeptide(L)'
;MKDQLIKLKFLRLISEIEEFDDRIENLELDRYGLDSSELKKDNNLPIIVEVGKIIYSKLLDAGVWDTSGYKHHVHAKDVKECLDVLEPLSREMLKRDKNKTFEDIMDSISEGDDFIMEGIDPKKYSEIIQNFPVVGTCYKWIHNTENILRKFIIKILDDNGVPSDASIFGSNLNKKIESRKRKETQKTYIPTRGGHDIYYIDFLELNGYFTKYWTNVFQNIFESQSWITDKIKELYDIRNLVAHNSFNLNKDISNLVKVYCKQIIKLIDQYV
;
A
#
# COMPACT_ATOMS: atom_id res chain seq x y z
N MET A 1 2.48 20.63 -1.42
CA MET A 1 1.43 21.54 -0.91
C MET A 1 0.63 20.91 0.22
N LYS A 2 0.10 19.69 0.08
CA LYS A 2 -0.71 19.01 1.12
C LYS A 2 0.06 18.75 2.43
N ASP A 3 1.30 18.29 2.33
CA ASP A 3 2.14 17.98 3.51
C ASP A 3 2.50 19.22 4.34
N GLN A 4 2.75 20.34 3.66
CA GLN A 4 3.05 21.61 4.30
C GLN A 4 1.81 22.16 5.04
N LEU A 5 0.61 21.98 4.47
CA LEU A 5 -0.65 22.36 5.11
C LEU A 5 -0.93 21.53 6.37
N ILE A 6 -0.70 20.22 6.34
CA ILE A 6 -0.88 19.34 7.51
C ILE A 6 0.05 19.76 8.64
N LYS A 7 1.34 19.97 8.33
CA LYS A 7 2.32 20.39 9.34
C LYS A 7 1.98 21.75 9.96
N LEU A 8 1.50 22.69 9.15
CA LEU A 8 1.03 23.99 9.64
C LEU A 8 -0.19 23.87 10.55
N LYS A 9 -1.18 23.04 10.19
CA LYS A 9 -2.37 22.81 11.02
C LYS A 9 -2.05 22.06 12.30
N PHE A 10 -1.08 21.14 12.28
CA PHE A 10 -0.60 20.45 13.48
C PHE A 10 0.04 21.42 14.47
N LEU A 11 0.99 22.26 14.01
CA LEU A 11 1.61 23.28 14.85
C LEU A 11 0.61 24.31 15.37
N ARG A 12 -0.38 24.69 14.55
CA ARG A 12 -1.45 25.59 14.98
C ARG A 12 -2.31 24.96 16.07
N LEU A 13 -2.69 23.68 15.95
CA LEU A 13 -3.44 22.98 16.98
C LEU A 13 -2.67 22.89 18.31
N ILE A 14 -1.36 22.62 18.26
CA ILE A 14 -0.51 22.62 19.46
C ILE A 14 -0.54 24.00 20.14
N SER A 15 -0.38 25.08 19.35
CA SER A 15 -0.43 26.44 19.89
C SER A 15 -1.78 26.76 20.55
N GLU A 16 -2.89 26.30 19.97
CA GLU A 16 -4.22 26.48 20.58
C GLU A 16 -4.39 25.64 21.85
N ILE A 17 -3.80 24.44 21.91
CA ILE A 17 -3.80 23.60 23.11
C ILE A 17 -3.00 24.26 24.23
N GLU A 18 -1.78 24.73 23.95
CA GLU A 18 -0.93 25.43 24.93
C GLU A 18 -1.58 26.74 25.42
N GLU A 19 -2.18 27.53 24.53
CA GLU A 19 -2.86 28.77 24.91
C GLU A 19 -4.08 28.53 25.81
N PHE A 20 -4.76 27.40 25.63
CA PHE A 20 -5.96 27.06 26.38
C PHE A 20 -5.65 26.33 27.71
N ASP A 21 -4.54 25.59 27.76
CA ASP A 21 -4.01 24.94 28.97
C ASP A 21 -3.74 25.98 30.07
N ASP A 22 -3.13 27.11 29.70
CA ASP A 22 -2.84 28.22 30.62
C ASP A 22 -4.08 28.98 31.14
N ARG A 23 -5.27 28.76 30.54
CA ARG A 23 -6.47 29.60 30.77
C ARG A 23 -7.65 28.90 31.41
N ILE A 24 -7.71 27.56 31.41
CA ILE A 24 -8.85 26.81 31.98
C ILE A 24 -8.40 25.91 33.11
N GLU A 25 -9.03 26.07 34.28
CA GLU A 25 -8.98 25.08 35.36
C GLU A 25 -9.40 23.69 34.83
N ASN A 26 -8.52 22.70 34.97
CA ASN A 26 -8.74 21.27 34.70
C ASN A 26 -8.48 20.75 33.26
N LEU A 27 -7.72 21.42 32.40
CA LEU A 27 -7.12 20.75 31.24
C LEU A 27 -5.75 20.16 31.64
N GLU A 28 -5.67 19.32 32.67
CA GLU A 28 -4.39 18.70 33.06
C GLU A 28 -3.86 17.79 31.93
N LEU A 29 -3.01 18.31 31.04
CA LEU A 29 -2.43 17.58 29.90
C LEU A 29 -1.71 16.30 30.33
N ASP A 30 -1.16 16.29 31.55
CA ASP A 30 -0.57 15.13 32.21
C ASP A 30 -1.52 13.93 32.27
N ARG A 31 -2.85 14.15 32.40
CA ARG A 31 -3.85 13.07 32.41
C ARG A 31 -3.94 12.33 31.08
N TYR A 32 -3.47 12.96 30.00
CA TYR A 32 -3.40 12.41 28.65
C TYR A 32 -1.99 11.93 28.31
N GLY A 33 -1.05 11.98 29.26
CA GLY A 33 0.36 11.66 29.04
C GLY A 33 1.05 12.66 28.10
N LEU A 34 0.58 13.90 28.08
CA LEU A 34 1.13 14.96 27.23
C LEU A 34 1.76 16.07 28.08
N ASP A 35 2.94 16.51 27.67
CA ASP A 35 3.58 17.76 28.09
C ASP A 35 4.01 18.56 26.84
N SER A 36 4.63 19.73 27.01
CA SER A 36 5.10 20.57 25.90
C SER A 36 6.11 19.89 24.97
N SER A 37 6.79 18.83 25.42
CA SER A 37 7.70 18.01 24.61
C SER A 37 6.96 16.92 23.85
N GLU A 38 5.96 16.28 24.46
CA GLU A 38 5.11 15.25 23.86
C GLU A 38 4.15 15.83 22.81
N LEU A 39 3.68 17.07 22.99
CA LEU A 39 2.85 17.78 22.01
C LEU A 39 3.55 17.94 20.65
N LYS A 40 4.88 17.97 20.64
CA LYS A 40 5.69 18.14 19.42
C LYS A 40 5.94 16.85 18.66
N LYS A 41 5.52 15.69 19.20
CA LYS A 41 5.77 14.39 18.57
C LYS A 41 4.60 13.96 17.72
N ASP A 42 4.87 13.72 16.43
CA ASP A 42 3.85 13.36 15.44
C ASP A 42 3.09 12.07 15.80
N ASN A 43 3.74 11.13 16.50
CA ASN A 43 3.11 9.88 16.95
C ASN A 43 1.98 10.09 17.98
N ASN A 44 1.96 11.25 18.66
CA ASN A 44 0.93 11.62 19.62
C ASN A 44 -0.27 12.32 18.97
N LEU A 45 -0.26 12.53 17.64
CA LEU A 45 -1.35 13.18 16.91
C LEU A 45 -2.75 12.66 17.29
N PRO A 46 -2.98 11.34 17.49
CA PRO A 46 -4.30 10.88 17.93
C PRO A 46 -4.78 11.48 19.24
N ILE A 47 -3.92 11.47 20.25
CA ILE A 47 -4.24 12.00 21.59
C ILE A 47 -4.36 13.52 21.51
N ILE A 48 -3.50 14.19 20.75
CA ILE A 48 -3.54 15.63 20.51
C ILE A 48 -4.87 16.05 19.84
N VAL A 49 -5.36 15.27 18.87
CA VAL A 49 -6.67 15.51 18.24
C VAL A 49 -7.81 15.33 19.23
N GLU A 50 -7.76 14.32 20.11
CA GLU A 50 -8.79 14.15 21.15
C GLU A 50 -8.80 15.32 22.14
N VAL A 51 -7.64 15.80 22.57
CA VAL A 51 -7.53 17.01 23.40
C VAL A 51 -8.09 18.23 22.65
N GLY A 52 -7.76 18.40 21.37
CA GLY A 52 -8.29 19.46 20.52
C GLY A 52 -9.83 19.47 20.43
N LYS A 53 -10.49 18.30 20.35
CA LYS A 53 -11.95 18.20 20.36
C LYS A 53 -12.56 18.64 21.70
N ILE A 54 -11.92 18.29 22.81
CA ILE A 54 -12.36 18.71 24.15
C ILE A 54 -12.29 20.23 24.27
N ILE A 55 -11.18 20.83 23.82
CA ILE A 55 -11.01 22.28 23.78
C ILE A 55 -12.07 22.94 22.89
N TYR A 56 -12.27 22.41 21.68
CA TYR A 56 -13.29 22.91 20.77
C TYR A 56 -14.69 22.91 21.39
N SER A 57 -15.07 21.83 22.08
CA SER A 57 -16.36 21.76 22.80
C SER A 57 -16.47 22.84 23.87
N LYS A 58 -15.43 23.00 24.71
CA LYS A 58 -15.41 24.02 25.77
C LYS A 58 -15.49 25.44 25.19
N LEU A 59 -14.80 25.70 24.08
CA LEU A 59 -14.83 27.00 23.39
C LEU A 59 -16.21 27.33 22.81
N LEU A 60 -16.97 26.34 22.34
CA LEU A 60 -18.35 26.54 21.88
C LEU A 60 -19.29 26.86 23.04
N ASP A 61 -19.08 26.25 24.20
CA ASP A 61 -19.90 26.49 25.40
C ASP A 61 -19.64 27.89 25.99
N ALA A 62 -18.45 28.43 25.81
CA ALA A 62 -17.98 29.67 26.42
C ALA A 62 -18.51 30.99 25.79
N GLY A 63 -19.43 30.92 24.83
CA GLY A 63 -20.06 32.11 24.24
C GLY A 63 -19.09 33.00 23.44
N VAL A 64 -19.47 34.26 23.17
CA VAL A 64 -18.74 35.12 22.20
C VAL A 64 -17.57 35.88 22.84
N TRP A 65 -17.69 36.26 24.12
CA TRP A 65 -16.76 37.12 24.87
C TRP A 65 -16.75 36.73 26.35
N ASP A 66 -15.57 36.70 26.97
CA ASP A 66 -15.45 36.82 28.42
C ASP A 66 -15.10 38.27 28.83
N THR A 67 -15.15 38.53 30.14
CA THR A 67 -14.81 39.83 30.74
C THR A 67 -13.34 40.23 30.56
N SER A 68 -12.50 39.35 30.01
CA SER A 68 -11.07 39.53 29.78
C SER A 68 -10.73 39.84 28.31
N GLY A 69 -11.73 39.90 27.43
CA GLY A 69 -11.54 40.17 26.00
C GLY A 69 -11.11 38.96 25.18
N TYR A 70 -11.22 37.75 25.73
CA TYR A 70 -10.88 36.51 25.05
C TYR A 70 -11.96 36.10 24.06
N LYS A 71 -11.55 35.87 22.81
CA LYS A 71 -12.46 35.62 21.68
C LYS A 71 -12.64 34.13 21.45
N HIS A 72 -13.37 33.47 22.35
CA HIS A 72 -13.66 32.03 22.29
C HIS A 72 -14.12 31.56 20.90
N HIS A 73 -14.95 32.35 20.20
CA HIS A 73 -15.42 32.05 18.85
C HIS A 73 -14.30 32.01 17.78
N VAL A 74 -13.23 32.80 17.93
CA VAL A 74 -12.08 32.79 16.99
C VAL A 74 -11.25 31.54 17.22
N HIS A 75 -10.91 31.23 18.47
CA HIS A 75 -10.21 30.01 18.83
C HIS A 75 -11.01 28.76 18.43
N ALA A 76 -12.33 28.76 18.65
CA ALA A 76 -13.20 27.67 18.23
C ALA A 76 -13.10 27.42 16.72
N LYS A 77 -13.14 28.51 15.93
CA LYS A 77 -12.96 28.42 14.48
C LYS A 77 -11.59 27.86 14.10
N ASP A 78 -10.52 28.34 14.72
CA ASP A 78 -9.15 27.93 14.40
C ASP A 78 -8.90 26.46 14.77
N VAL A 79 -9.37 26.03 15.95
CA VAL A 79 -9.31 24.62 16.38
C VAL A 79 -10.12 23.75 15.44
N LYS A 80 -11.34 24.17 15.05
CA LYS A 80 -12.17 23.44 14.09
C LYS A 80 -11.45 23.23 12.76
N GLU A 81 -10.87 24.28 12.18
CA GLU A 81 -10.14 24.18 10.93
C GLU A 81 -8.92 23.24 11.04
N CYS A 82 -8.30 23.16 12.21
CA CYS A 82 -7.23 22.19 12.45
C CYS A 82 -7.78 20.76 12.53
N LEU A 83 -8.87 20.55 13.26
CA LEU A 83 -9.54 19.25 13.40
C LEU A 83 -10.06 18.72 12.06
N ASP A 84 -10.65 19.55 11.22
CA ASP A 84 -11.15 19.17 9.88
C ASP A 84 -10.03 18.56 9.01
N VAL A 85 -8.78 19.01 9.20
CA VAL A 85 -7.60 18.50 8.47
C VAL A 85 -6.96 17.31 9.18
N LEU A 86 -6.87 17.33 10.51
CA LEU A 86 -6.07 16.38 11.30
C LEU A 86 -6.86 15.16 11.78
N GLU A 87 -8.18 15.26 11.95
CA GLU A 87 -9.01 14.14 12.41
C GLU A 87 -9.02 12.94 11.46
N PRO A 88 -9.11 13.10 10.12
CA PRO A 88 -8.98 11.96 9.21
C PRO A 88 -7.64 11.25 9.39
N LEU A 89 -6.56 12.01 9.54
CA LEU A 89 -5.21 11.46 9.76
C LEU A 89 -5.09 10.74 11.12
N SER A 90 -5.63 11.33 12.18
CA SER A 90 -5.71 10.71 13.51
C SER A 90 -6.51 9.41 13.49
N ARG A 91 -7.66 9.36 12.81
CA ARG A 91 -8.46 8.14 12.67
C ARG A 91 -7.72 7.03 11.94
N GLU A 92 -6.95 7.36 10.89
CA GLU A 92 -6.10 6.39 10.22
C GLU A 92 -4.95 5.89 11.11
N MET A 93 -4.39 6.76 11.95
CA MET A 93 -3.39 6.36 12.96
C MET A 93 -3.98 5.47 14.06
N LEU A 94 -5.24 5.68 14.47
CA LEU A 94 -5.93 4.89 15.50
C LEU A 94 -6.44 3.53 15.02
N LYS A 95 -6.68 3.35 13.72
CA LYS A 95 -7.00 2.04 13.11
C LYS A 95 -5.81 1.05 13.15
N ARG A 96 -4.67 1.43 13.73
CA ARG A 96 -3.47 0.60 13.88
C ARG A 96 -3.60 -0.49 14.95
N ASP A 97 -3.30 -1.71 14.52
CA ASP A 97 -2.64 -2.73 15.33
C ASP A 97 -1.15 -2.37 15.50
N LYS A 98 -0.54 -2.64 16.66
CA LYS A 98 0.77 -2.10 17.10
C LYS A 98 2.01 -2.58 16.31
N ASN A 99 1.85 -3.30 15.20
CA ASN A 99 2.92 -4.11 14.57
C ASN A 99 3.31 -3.73 13.12
N LYS A 100 3.07 -2.50 12.64
CA LYS A 100 3.43 -2.10 11.26
C LYS A 100 4.36 -0.87 11.20
N THR A 101 5.35 -0.93 10.31
CA THR A 101 6.42 0.07 10.09
C THR A 101 5.97 1.22 9.19
N PHE A 102 6.74 2.31 9.11
CA PHE A 102 6.46 3.49 8.26
C PHE A 102 6.34 3.13 6.77
N GLU A 103 7.15 2.20 6.30
CA GLU A 103 7.06 1.62 4.97
C GLU A 103 5.75 0.84 4.75
N ASP A 104 5.29 0.04 5.73
CA ASP A 104 3.98 -0.64 5.67
C ASP A 104 2.80 0.36 5.63
N ILE A 105 3.01 1.56 6.15
CA ILE A 105 2.03 2.66 6.18
C ILE A 105 1.97 3.34 4.81
N MET A 106 3.12 3.64 4.20
CA MET A 106 3.19 4.15 2.83
C MET A 106 2.57 3.17 1.81
N ASP A 107 2.78 1.87 2.02
CA ASP A 107 2.16 0.82 1.19
C ASP A 107 0.64 0.77 1.35
N SER A 108 0.10 1.09 2.53
CA SER A 108 -1.35 1.13 2.77
C SER A 108 -2.03 2.42 2.30
N ILE A 109 -1.34 3.57 2.38
CA ILE A 109 -1.83 4.86 1.87
C ILE A 109 -1.82 4.87 0.33
N SER A 110 -0.89 4.14 -0.30
CA SER A 110 -0.88 3.96 -1.76
C SER A 110 -1.91 2.95 -2.28
N GLU A 111 -2.67 2.24 -1.42
CA GLU A 111 -3.77 1.35 -1.83
C GLU A 111 -5.14 2.03 -1.85
N GLY A 112 -5.24 3.27 -1.36
CA GLY A 112 -6.46 4.07 -1.36
C GLY A 112 -6.27 5.38 -2.11
N ASP A 113 -5.98 5.31 -3.41
CA ASP A 113 -6.42 6.40 -4.27
C ASP A 113 -7.95 6.39 -4.18
N ASP A 114 -8.53 7.32 -3.41
CA ASP A 114 -9.95 7.65 -3.52
C ASP A 114 -10.18 8.07 -4.96
N PHE A 115 -10.48 7.09 -5.82
CA PHE A 115 -10.76 7.29 -7.23
C PHE A 115 -12.13 7.94 -7.34
N ILE A 116 -12.18 9.24 -7.07
CA ILE A 116 -13.37 10.06 -7.26
C ILE A 116 -13.35 10.49 -8.71
N MET A 117 -14.13 9.81 -9.56
CA MET A 117 -14.43 10.33 -10.88
C MET A 117 -15.20 11.65 -10.71
N GLU A 118 -14.58 12.76 -11.09
CA GLU A 118 -15.21 14.08 -11.05
C GLU A 118 -16.54 14.07 -11.82
N GLY A 119 -17.58 14.63 -11.21
CA GLY A 119 -18.92 14.70 -11.82
C GLY A 119 -19.77 13.42 -11.71
N ILE A 120 -19.32 12.39 -10.97
CA ILE A 120 -20.07 11.15 -10.74
C ILE A 120 -20.48 11.03 -9.28
N ASP A 121 -21.73 10.61 -9.00
CA ASP A 121 -22.22 10.27 -7.66
C ASP A 121 -21.68 8.89 -7.23
N PRO A 122 -20.74 8.82 -6.27
CA PRO A 122 -20.09 7.56 -5.89
C PRO A 122 -21.06 6.54 -5.28
N LYS A 123 -22.18 7.00 -4.71
CA LYS A 123 -23.16 6.09 -4.08
C LYS A 123 -23.81 5.16 -5.10
N LYS A 124 -24.00 5.63 -6.34
CA LYS A 124 -24.57 4.85 -7.46
C LYS A 124 -23.67 3.70 -7.90
N TYR A 125 -22.36 3.80 -7.66
CA TYR A 125 -21.36 2.82 -8.10
C TYR A 125 -20.57 2.24 -6.93
N SER A 126 -21.16 2.31 -5.72
CA SER A 126 -20.49 1.93 -4.48
C SER A 126 -19.94 0.51 -4.52
N GLU A 127 -20.63 -0.45 -5.12
CA GLU A 127 -20.15 -1.83 -5.26
C GLU A 127 -18.89 -1.94 -6.14
N ILE A 128 -18.81 -1.15 -7.21
CA ILE A 128 -17.64 -1.11 -8.12
C ILE A 128 -16.46 -0.45 -7.41
N ILE A 129 -16.71 0.69 -6.76
CA ILE A 129 -15.69 1.45 -6.04
C ILE A 129 -15.14 0.65 -4.86
N GLN A 130 -16.00 -0.05 -4.11
CA GLN A 130 -15.59 -0.86 -2.96
C GLN A 130 -14.78 -2.11 -3.35
N ASN A 131 -14.88 -2.59 -4.59
CA ASN A 131 -14.08 -3.72 -5.06
C ASN A 131 -12.67 -3.31 -5.51
N PHE A 132 -12.44 -2.03 -5.81
CA PHE A 132 -11.16 -1.54 -6.30
C PHE A 132 -9.96 -1.86 -5.37
N PRO A 133 -10.05 -1.69 -4.03
CA PRO A 133 -8.96 -2.05 -3.13
C PRO A 133 -8.56 -3.54 -3.20
N VAL A 134 -9.54 -4.43 -3.39
CA VAL A 134 -9.31 -5.88 -3.54
C VAL A 134 -8.52 -6.15 -4.82
N VAL A 135 -8.95 -5.57 -5.93
CA VAL A 135 -8.29 -5.72 -7.24
C VAL A 135 -6.88 -5.15 -7.19
N GLY A 136 -6.71 -3.94 -6.64
CA GLY A 136 -5.42 -3.27 -6.47
C GLY A 136 -4.45 -4.09 -5.61
N THR A 137 -4.94 -4.65 -4.51
CA THR A 137 -4.18 -5.56 -3.66
C THR A 137 -3.67 -6.77 -4.46
N CYS A 138 -4.57 -7.47 -5.17
CA CYS A 138 -4.19 -8.65 -5.96
C CYS A 138 -3.16 -8.29 -7.04
N TYR A 139 -3.36 -7.17 -7.73
CA TYR A 139 -2.44 -6.66 -8.73
C TYR A 139 -1.03 -6.44 -8.14
N LYS A 140 -0.92 -5.69 -7.04
CA LYS A 140 0.36 -5.36 -6.40
C LYS A 140 1.13 -6.62 -5.99
N TRP A 141 0.48 -7.53 -5.27
CA TRP A 141 1.12 -8.75 -4.79
C TRP A 141 1.57 -9.67 -5.92
N ILE A 142 0.72 -9.89 -6.93
CA ILE A 142 1.06 -10.75 -8.08
C ILE A 142 2.16 -10.10 -8.91
N HIS A 143 2.05 -8.81 -9.24
CA HIS A 143 3.03 -8.08 -10.03
C HIS A 143 4.43 -8.16 -9.40
N ASN A 144 4.53 -7.89 -8.11
CA ASN A 144 5.80 -7.94 -7.39
C ASN A 144 6.35 -9.37 -7.36
N THR A 145 5.51 -10.35 -7.02
CA THR A 145 5.92 -11.76 -6.94
C THR A 145 6.42 -12.28 -8.28
N GLU A 146 5.72 -11.98 -9.38
CA GLU A 146 6.10 -12.40 -10.73
C GLU A 146 7.48 -11.84 -11.12
N ASN A 147 7.75 -10.56 -10.85
CA ASN A 147 9.03 -9.95 -11.19
C ASN A 147 10.18 -10.37 -10.25
N ILE A 148 9.91 -10.61 -8.96
CA ILE A 148 10.89 -11.19 -8.04
C ILE A 148 11.24 -12.61 -8.50
N LEU A 149 10.24 -13.43 -8.86
CA LEU A 149 10.48 -14.77 -9.40
C LEU A 149 11.32 -14.73 -10.68
N ARG A 150 11.09 -13.76 -11.58
CA ARG A 150 11.94 -13.59 -12.76
C ARG A 150 13.40 -13.35 -12.38
N LYS A 151 13.66 -12.43 -11.43
CA LYS A 151 15.02 -12.15 -10.95
C LYS A 151 15.66 -13.38 -10.30
N PHE A 152 14.92 -14.05 -9.43
CA PHE A 152 15.35 -15.29 -8.79
C PHE A 152 15.73 -16.36 -9.82
N ILE A 153 14.87 -16.62 -10.81
CA ILE A 153 15.11 -17.62 -11.84
C ILE A 153 16.37 -17.28 -12.65
N ILE A 154 16.55 -16.03 -13.08
CA ILE A 154 17.77 -15.62 -13.79
C ILE A 154 19.00 -15.93 -12.92
N LYS A 155 19.02 -15.39 -11.70
CA LYS A 155 20.16 -15.51 -10.80
C LYS A 155 20.51 -16.96 -10.46
N ILE A 156 19.52 -17.77 -10.10
CA ILE A 156 19.78 -19.15 -9.66
C ILE A 156 20.23 -20.04 -10.82
N LEU A 157 19.77 -19.78 -12.04
CA LEU A 157 20.26 -20.49 -13.23
C LEU A 157 21.70 -20.08 -13.55
N ASP A 158 22.00 -18.78 -13.51
CA ASP A 158 23.36 -18.26 -13.70
C ASP A 158 24.34 -18.85 -12.67
N ASP A 159 23.95 -18.85 -11.38
CA ASP A 159 24.76 -19.39 -10.28
C ASP A 159 25.02 -20.91 -10.42
N ASN A 160 24.13 -21.64 -11.12
CA ASN A 160 24.27 -23.07 -11.42
C ASN A 160 24.85 -23.35 -12.82
N GLY A 161 25.33 -22.31 -13.52
CA GLY A 161 25.94 -22.44 -14.85
C GLY A 161 24.97 -22.90 -15.95
N VAL A 162 23.67 -22.68 -15.76
CA VAL A 162 22.64 -23.01 -16.76
C VAL A 162 22.49 -21.82 -17.72
N PRO A 163 22.74 -22.00 -19.03
CA PRO A 163 22.57 -20.93 -20.00
C PRO A 163 21.13 -20.42 -20.02
N SER A 164 20.97 -19.10 -20.09
CA SER A 164 19.68 -18.41 -20.07
C SER A 164 18.92 -18.46 -21.41
N ASP A 165 19.44 -19.22 -22.37
CA ASP A 165 19.11 -19.14 -23.78
C ASP A 165 17.67 -19.56 -24.09
N ALA A 166 17.11 -19.02 -25.18
CA ALA A 166 15.82 -19.41 -25.74
C ALA A 166 15.64 -20.94 -25.90
N SER A 167 16.73 -21.72 -26.02
CA SER A 167 16.66 -23.19 -26.02
C SER A 167 16.08 -23.81 -24.74
N ILE A 168 15.91 -23.03 -23.67
CA ILE A 168 15.16 -23.42 -22.48
C ILE A 168 13.73 -23.82 -22.86
N PHE A 169 13.13 -23.05 -23.77
CA PHE A 169 11.74 -23.17 -24.12
C PHE A 169 11.52 -23.94 -25.43
N GLY A 170 10.41 -24.68 -25.52
CA GLY A 170 10.01 -25.35 -26.76
C GLY A 170 9.87 -24.37 -27.92
N SER A 171 9.98 -24.87 -29.16
CA SER A 171 9.97 -24.06 -30.39
C SER A 171 8.81 -23.05 -30.49
N ASN A 172 7.66 -23.37 -29.91
CA ASN A 172 6.48 -22.50 -29.87
C ASN A 172 6.67 -21.26 -28.99
N LEU A 173 7.31 -21.40 -27.83
CA LEU A 173 7.50 -20.29 -26.90
C LEU A 173 8.62 -19.34 -27.40
N ASN A 174 9.65 -19.87 -28.06
CA ASN A 174 10.65 -19.03 -28.74
C ASN A 174 10.02 -18.18 -29.84
N LYS A 175 9.13 -18.75 -30.65
CA LYS A 175 8.36 -17.98 -31.64
C LYS A 175 7.52 -16.88 -30.97
N LYS A 176 6.96 -17.15 -29.78
CA LYS A 176 6.17 -16.19 -29.00
C LYS A 176 7.03 -15.04 -28.48
N ILE A 177 8.21 -15.34 -27.92
CA ILE A 177 9.20 -14.35 -27.45
C ILE A 177 9.62 -13.44 -28.61
N GLU A 178 10.07 -14.04 -29.72
CA GLU A 178 10.52 -13.28 -30.89
C GLU A 178 9.39 -12.47 -31.55
N SER A 179 8.14 -12.94 -31.48
CA SER A 179 6.97 -12.17 -31.91
C SER A 179 6.72 -10.99 -30.97
N ARG A 180 6.84 -11.18 -29.65
CA ARG A 180 6.65 -10.11 -28.65
C ARG A 180 7.75 -9.03 -28.76
N LYS A 181 9.02 -9.41 -28.93
CA LYS A 181 10.14 -8.49 -29.20
C LYS A 181 9.90 -7.65 -30.47
N ARG A 182 9.53 -8.30 -31.58
CA ARG A 182 9.22 -7.58 -32.84
C ARG A 182 8.04 -6.62 -32.72
N LYS A 183 6.99 -7.00 -31.98
CA LYS A 183 5.84 -6.10 -31.73
C LYS A 183 6.20 -4.92 -30.84
N GLU A 184 7.12 -5.11 -29.90
CA GLU A 184 7.61 -4.05 -29.03
C GLU A 184 8.44 -3.02 -29.80
N THR A 185 9.34 -3.44 -30.69
CA THR A 185 10.12 -2.51 -31.53
C THR A 185 9.26 -1.66 -32.46
N GLN A 186 8.04 -2.11 -32.77
CA GLN A 186 7.06 -1.35 -33.57
C GLN A 186 6.29 -0.30 -32.75
N LYS A 187 6.32 -0.37 -31.42
CA LYS A 187 5.53 0.48 -30.51
C LYS A 187 6.44 1.42 -29.73
N THR A 188 6.93 2.46 -30.39
CA THR A 188 7.87 3.45 -29.82
C THR A 188 7.31 4.28 -28.66
N TYR A 189 5.99 4.26 -28.45
CA TYR A 189 5.31 5.00 -27.38
C TYR A 189 5.21 4.21 -26.06
N ILE A 190 5.72 2.98 -26.00
CA ILE A 190 5.69 2.12 -24.82
C ILE A 190 7.14 1.74 -24.47
N PRO A 191 7.55 1.77 -23.20
CA PRO A 191 8.87 1.27 -22.79
C PRO A 191 9.05 -0.21 -23.11
N THR A 192 10.30 -0.60 -23.34
CA THR A 192 10.69 -1.99 -23.57
C THR A 192 10.64 -2.80 -22.28
N ARG A 193 10.23 -4.07 -22.36
CA ARG A 193 9.97 -4.99 -21.24
C ARG A 193 11.23 -5.46 -20.50
N GLY A 194 12.42 -5.27 -21.06
CA GLY A 194 13.70 -5.60 -20.43
C GLY A 194 14.67 -6.30 -21.39
N GLY A 195 15.89 -6.57 -20.91
CA GLY A 195 16.97 -7.17 -21.73
C GLY A 195 16.99 -8.70 -21.77
N HIS A 196 16.11 -9.38 -21.03
CA HIS A 196 16.14 -10.84 -20.87
C HIS A 196 14.84 -11.50 -21.38
N ASP A 197 14.96 -12.68 -22.00
CA ASP A 197 13.84 -13.40 -22.63
C ASP A 197 12.70 -13.75 -21.66
N ILE A 198 13.02 -13.93 -20.38
CA ILE A 198 12.05 -14.20 -19.31
C ILE A 198 11.02 -13.07 -19.12
N TYR A 199 11.32 -11.83 -19.51
CA TYR A 199 10.38 -10.70 -19.47
C TYR A 199 9.40 -10.70 -20.66
N TYR A 200 9.66 -11.56 -21.66
CA TYR A 200 8.80 -11.77 -22.81
C TYR A 200 7.90 -13.01 -22.68
N ILE A 201 7.89 -13.67 -21.52
CA ILE A 201 6.96 -14.76 -21.21
C ILE A 201 5.96 -14.35 -20.12
N ASP A 202 4.80 -14.97 -20.09
CA ASP A 202 3.79 -14.70 -19.06
C ASP A 202 4.07 -15.48 -17.76
N PHE A 203 3.28 -15.20 -16.72
CA PHE A 203 3.52 -15.76 -15.39
C PHE A 203 3.42 -17.28 -15.36
N LEU A 204 2.43 -17.86 -16.06
CA LEU A 204 2.26 -19.31 -16.13
C LEU A 204 3.43 -19.98 -16.86
N GLU A 205 3.98 -19.33 -17.88
CA GLU A 205 5.14 -19.82 -18.63
C GLU A 205 6.41 -19.96 -17.74
N LEU A 206 6.48 -19.30 -16.57
CA LEU A 206 7.58 -19.50 -15.61
C LEU A 206 7.65 -20.96 -15.11
N ASN A 207 6.52 -21.68 -15.07
CA ASN A 207 6.51 -23.10 -14.70
C ASN A 207 7.43 -23.96 -15.59
N GLY A 208 7.69 -23.53 -16.83
CA GLY A 208 8.62 -24.23 -17.72
C GLY A 208 10.03 -24.38 -17.14
N TYR A 209 10.51 -23.40 -16.38
CA TYR A 209 11.82 -23.47 -15.71
C TYR A 209 11.81 -24.47 -14.57
N PHE A 210 10.81 -24.37 -13.68
CA PHE A 210 10.65 -25.27 -12.55
C PHE A 210 10.50 -26.72 -13.00
N THR A 211 9.80 -26.96 -14.12
CA THR A 211 9.67 -28.30 -14.69
C THR A 211 10.97 -28.82 -15.28
N LYS A 212 11.65 -28.00 -16.09
CA LYS A 212 12.84 -28.44 -16.84
C LYS A 212 14.07 -28.64 -15.97
N TYR A 213 14.29 -27.77 -15.00
CA TYR A 213 15.50 -27.75 -14.17
C TYR A 213 15.26 -28.18 -12.73
N TRP A 214 14.18 -28.95 -12.50
CA TRP A 214 13.79 -29.38 -11.16
C TRP A 214 14.93 -30.07 -10.41
N THR A 215 15.37 -31.21 -10.91
CA THR A 215 16.37 -32.06 -10.24
C THR A 215 17.71 -31.37 -10.05
N ASN A 216 18.11 -30.53 -11.02
CA ASN A 216 19.45 -29.96 -11.04
C ASN A 216 19.57 -28.62 -10.32
N VAL A 217 18.46 -27.89 -10.13
CA VAL A 217 18.48 -26.52 -9.58
C VAL A 217 17.47 -26.34 -8.46
N PHE A 218 16.20 -26.70 -8.69
CA PHE A 218 15.10 -26.27 -7.80
C PHE A 218 14.73 -27.24 -6.69
N GLN A 219 15.09 -28.53 -6.79
CA GLN A 219 14.66 -29.58 -5.88
C GLN A 219 15.12 -29.34 -4.42
N ASN A 220 16.24 -28.66 -4.22
CA ASN A 220 16.75 -28.34 -2.88
C ASN A 220 16.22 -27.01 -2.32
N ILE A 221 15.45 -26.26 -3.11
CA ILE A 221 14.93 -24.93 -2.73
C ILE A 221 13.46 -25.03 -2.35
N PHE A 222 12.68 -25.80 -3.11
CA PHE A 222 11.22 -25.91 -2.95
C PHE A 222 10.83 -27.29 -2.40
N GLU A 223 9.76 -27.35 -1.61
CA GLU A 223 9.25 -28.60 -1.01
C GLU A 223 8.94 -29.68 -2.07
N SER A 224 8.32 -29.27 -3.17
CA SER A 224 7.99 -30.13 -4.29
C SER A 224 7.74 -29.30 -5.55
N GLN A 225 7.83 -29.94 -6.72
CA GLN A 225 7.60 -29.26 -8.00
C GLN A 225 6.16 -28.75 -8.06
N SER A 226 5.20 -29.57 -7.65
CA SER A 226 3.79 -29.21 -7.61
C SER A 226 3.52 -28.03 -6.69
N TRP A 227 4.20 -27.93 -5.54
CA TRP A 227 4.02 -26.82 -4.61
C TRP A 227 4.18 -25.45 -5.28
N ILE A 228 5.23 -25.27 -6.10
CA ILE A 228 5.47 -23.99 -6.79
C ILE A 228 4.61 -23.87 -8.04
N THR A 229 4.49 -24.94 -8.85
CA THR A 229 3.77 -24.86 -10.12
C THR A 229 2.27 -24.67 -9.95
N ASP A 230 1.67 -25.28 -8.92
CA ASP A 230 0.24 -25.15 -8.62
C ASP A 230 -0.06 -23.76 -8.06
N LYS A 231 0.79 -23.22 -7.17
CA LYS A 231 0.66 -21.83 -6.69
C LYS A 231 0.75 -20.82 -7.82
N ILE A 232 1.70 -20.99 -8.75
CA ILE A 232 1.81 -20.11 -9.94
C ILE A 232 0.56 -20.21 -10.80
N LYS A 233 0.01 -21.42 -10.98
CA LYS A 233 -1.23 -21.63 -11.75
C LYS A 233 -2.43 -20.93 -11.11
N GLU A 234 -2.64 -21.13 -9.80
CA GLU A 234 -3.73 -20.49 -9.07
C GLU A 234 -3.60 -18.96 -9.06
N LEU A 235 -2.38 -18.44 -8.84
CA LEU A 235 -2.12 -17.01 -8.93
C LEU A 235 -2.32 -16.47 -10.35
N TYR A 236 -2.00 -17.24 -11.38
CA TYR A 236 -2.22 -16.87 -12.78
C TYR A 236 -3.71 -16.76 -13.11
N ASP A 237 -4.54 -17.68 -12.62
CA ASP A 237 -5.99 -17.62 -12.80
C ASP A 237 -6.56 -16.34 -12.16
N ILE A 238 -6.12 -15.99 -10.95
CA ILE A 238 -6.51 -14.73 -10.28
C ILE A 238 -5.96 -13.51 -11.02
N ARG A 239 -4.71 -13.56 -11.50
CA ARG A 239 -4.10 -12.50 -12.32
C ARG A 239 -4.91 -12.21 -13.58
N ASN A 240 -5.47 -13.23 -14.21
CA ASN A 240 -6.33 -13.05 -15.38
C ASN A 240 -7.63 -12.35 -15.01
N LEU A 241 -8.25 -12.69 -13.88
CA LEU A 241 -9.41 -11.97 -13.36
C LEU A 241 -9.10 -10.48 -13.15
N VAL A 242 -7.96 -10.17 -12.51
CA VAL A 242 -7.48 -8.80 -12.30
C VAL A 242 -7.26 -8.08 -13.63
N ALA A 243 -6.51 -8.68 -14.56
CA ALA A 243 -6.18 -8.06 -15.85
C ALA A 243 -7.38 -7.87 -16.79
N HIS A 244 -8.44 -8.67 -16.61
CA HIS A 244 -9.70 -8.53 -17.32
C HIS A 244 -10.76 -7.74 -16.54
N ASN A 245 -10.35 -7.00 -15.48
CA ASN A 245 -11.20 -6.14 -14.67
C ASN A 245 -12.45 -6.86 -14.13
N SER A 246 -12.28 -8.11 -13.70
CA SER A 246 -13.38 -8.94 -13.20
C SER A 246 -13.92 -8.39 -11.89
N PHE A 247 -15.25 -8.29 -11.80
CA PHE A 247 -15.93 -7.71 -10.65
C PHE A 247 -16.03 -8.66 -9.43
N ASN A 248 -15.81 -9.96 -9.61
CA ASN A 248 -16.11 -10.97 -8.59
C ASN A 248 -14.94 -11.30 -7.63
N LEU A 249 -13.89 -10.48 -7.59
CA LEU A 249 -12.81 -10.64 -6.62
C LEU A 249 -13.32 -10.21 -5.23
N ASN A 250 -12.92 -10.94 -4.19
CA ASN A 250 -13.33 -10.64 -2.83
C ASN A 250 -12.12 -10.70 -1.88
N LYS A 251 -12.37 -10.34 -0.62
CA LYS A 251 -11.33 -10.24 0.40
C LYS A 251 -10.61 -11.58 0.64
N ASP A 252 -11.31 -12.70 0.58
CA ASP A 252 -10.72 -14.04 0.76
C ASP A 252 -9.73 -14.37 -0.35
N ILE A 253 -10.08 -14.06 -1.60
CA ILE A 253 -9.16 -14.18 -2.75
C ILE A 253 -7.93 -13.29 -2.54
N SER A 254 -8.11 -12.03 -2.13
CA SER A 254 -6.96 -11.16 -1.89
C SER A 254 -6.07 -11.64 -0.75
N ASN A 255 -6.63 -12.25 0.30
CA ASN A 255 -5.88 -12.84 1.39
C ASN A 255 -5.12 -14.09 0.94
N LEU A 256 -5.74 -14.94 0.11
CA LEU A 256 -5.08 -16.10 -0.51
C LEU A 256 -3.87 -15.66 -1.33
N VAL A 257 -4.04 -14.65 -2.20
CA VAL A 257 -2.94 -14.06 -2.99
C VAL A 257 -1.81 -13.60 -2.07
N LYS A 258 -2.12 -12.83 -1.01
CA LYS A 258 -1.11 -12.38 -0.03
C LYS A 258 -0.34 -13.54 0.57
N VAL A 259 -1.04 -14.58 1.02
CA VAL A 259 -0.42 -15.74 1.66
C VAL A 259 0.52 -16.45 0.68
N TYR A 260 0.06 -16.74 -0.52
CA TYR A 260 0.86 -17.45 -1.52
C TYR A 260 2.08 -16.65 -1.96
N CYS A 261 1.89 -15.37 -2.28
CA CYS A 261 2.98 -14.48 -2.65
C CYS A 261 4.02 -14.38 -1.53
N LYS A 262 3.60 -14.20 -0.27
CA LYS A 262 4.51 -14.15 0.88
C LYS A 262 5.28 -15.46 1.08
N GLN A 263 4.61 -16.61 0.94
CA GLN A 263 5.26 -17.91 1.05
C GLN A 263 6.37 -18.07 0.00
N ILE A 264 6.07 -17.74 -1.26
CA ILE A 264 7.04 -17.80 -2.36
C ILE A 264 8.20 -16.85 -2.09
N ILE A 265 7.91 -15.56 -1.85
CA ILE A 265 8.94 -14.53 -1.65
C ILE A 265 9.84 -14.89 -0.48
N LYS A 266 9.29 -15.22 0.70
CA LYS A 266 10.08 -15.54 1.89
C LYS A 266 11.03 -16.72 1.66
N LEU A 267 10.63 -17.69 0.83
CA LEU A 267 11.47 -18.84 0.51
C LEU A 267 12.67 -18.45 -0.38
N ILE A 268 12.41 -17.61 -1.40
CA ILE A 268 13.39 -17.27 -2.44
C ILE A 268 14.24 -16.04 -2.12
N ASP A 269 13.83 -15.20 -1.15
CA ASP A 269 14.48 -13.92 -0.80
C ASP A 269 15.98 -14.08 -0.50
N GLN A 270 16.36 -15.17 0.16
CA GLN A 270 17.76 -15.48 0.46
C GLN A 270 18.65 -15.74 -0.78
N TYR A 271 18.06 -15.89 -1.97
CA TYR A 271 18.75 -16.16 -3.23
C TYR A 271 18.71 -14.99 -4.21
N VAL A 272 18.04 -13.87 -3.88
CA VAL A 272 17.85 -12.72 -4.78
C VAL A 272 18.76 -11.56 -4.41
#